data_AF-A0A949IAV7-F1
#
_entry.id   AF-A0A949IAV7-F1
#
_cell.length_a   1.000
_cell.length_b   1.000
_cell.length_c   1.000
_cell.angle_alpha   90.00
_cell.angle_beta   90.00
_cell.angle_gamma   90.00
#
_symmetry.space_group_name_H-M   'P 1'
#
loop_
_entity.id
_entity.type
_entity.pdbx_description
1 polymer ?
#
loop_
_entity_poly.entity_id
_entity_poly.type
_entity_poly.pdbx_seq_one_letter_code
_entity_poly.pdbx_strand_id
1 'polypeptide(L)'
;MQLIHKLFSPDYLFGYAYGGLTRSDKIYFALALILIALGIFILVYKLASKNRHKREYLQRWVNMFLTIGILAAIWFGLRYELIQGLSARIVVLFIYLWGLVWAIFILRYYLKKYRPAMNEYIKDQEKKKYM
;
A
#
# COMPACT_ATOMS: atom_id res chain seq x y z
N MET A 1 -13.81 -1.47 -26.25
CA MET A 1 -12.38 -1.17 -26.55
C MET A 1 -12.04 0.33 -26.48
N GLN A 2 -12.98 1.26 -26.69
CA GLN A 2 -12.71 2.72 -26.66
C GLN A 2 -12.37 3.31 -25.28
N LEU A 3 -12.86 2.73 -24.17
CA LEU A 3 -12.60 3.24 -22.81
C LEU A 3 -11.12 3.13 -22.39
N ILE A 4 -10.44 2.05 -22.79
CA ILE A 4 -9.04 1.81 -22.43
C ILE A 4 -8.13 2.84 -23.10
N HIS A 5 -8.37 3.14 -24.38
CA HIS A 5 -7.59 4.15 -25.11
C HIS A 5 -7.67 5.55 -24.48
N LYS A 6 -8.83 5.91 -23.91
CA LYS A 6 -9.00 7.23 -23.27
C LYS A 6 -8.25 7.35 -21.94
N LEU A 7 -8.11 6.25 -21.19
CA LEU A 7 -7.39 6.21 -19.90
C LEU A 7 -5.86 6.30 -20.05
N PHE A 8 -5.32 5.90 -21.21
CA PHE A 8 -3.89 5.99 -21.52
C PHE A 8 -3.54 7.18 -22.42
N SER A 9 -4.49 8.07 -22.70
CA SER A 9 -4.19 9.28 -23.47
C SER A 9 -3.25 10.21 -22.68
N PRO A 10 -2.23 10.82 -23.33
CA PRO A 10 -1.32 11.74 -22.66
C PRO A 10 -2.05 12.88 -21.95
N ASP A 11 -3.10 13.42 -22.56
CA ASP A 11 -3.96 14.45 -21.98
C ASP A 11 -4.67 13.99 -20.71
N TYR A 12 -4.97 12.70 -20.58
CA TYR A 12 -5.57 12.15 -19.38
C TYR A 12 -4.54 11.87 -18.28
N LEU A 13 -3.35 11.39 -18.63
CA LEU A 13 -2.30 11.01 -17.68
C LEU A 13 -1.54 12.20 -17.12
N PHE A 14 -1.24 13.17 -17.99
CA PHE A 14 -0.48 14.39 -17.68
C PHE A 14 -1.38 15.62 -17.55
N GLY A 15 -2.64 15.54 -17.97
CA GLY A 15 -3.55 16.67 -17.91
C GLY A 15 -3.90 17.09 -16.50
N TYR A 16 -4.02 18.40 -16.37
CA TYR A 16 -4.40 19.11 -15.17
C TYR A 16 -5.92 19.05 -14.95
N ALA A 17 -6.34 19.30 -13.72
CA ALA A 17 -7.76 19.40 -13.36
C ALA A 17 -8.34 20.79 -13.71
N TYR A 18 -8.15 21.28 -14.95
CA TYR A 18 -8.69 22.58 -15.39
C TYR A 18 -10.24 22.66 -15.39
N GLY A 19 -10.94 21.53 -15.16
CA GLY A 19 -12.40 21.46 -15.03
C GLY A 19 -12.88 20.80 -13.73
N GLY A 20 -12.02 20.73 -12.70
CA GLY A 20 -12.32 20.10 -11.41
C GLY A 20 -12.02 18.60 -11.32
N LEU A 21 -12.39 17.99 -10.19
CA LEU A 21 -12.10 16.59 -9.87
C LEU A 21 -12.95 15.63 -10.71
N THR A 22 -12.28 14.82 -11.50
CA THR A 22 -12.95 13.80 -12.32
C THR A 22 -13.35 12.58 -11.48
N ARG A 23 -14.25 11.75 -12.01
CA ARG A 23 -14.67 10.49 -11.37
C ARG A 23 -13.49 9.57 -11.04
N SER A 24 -12.48 9.53 -11.90
CA SER A 24 -11.28 8.72 -11.70
C SER A 24 -10.43 9.19 -10.54
N ASP A 25 -10.33 10.51 -10.33
CA ASP A 25 -9.57 11.08 -9.21
C ASP A 25 -10.20 10.67 -7.87
N LYS A 26 -11.54 10.62 -7.81
CA LYS A 26 -12.28 10.11 -6.66
C LYS A 26 -12.04 8.61 -6.42
N ILE A 27 -11.89 7.81 -7.49
CA ILE A 27 -11.57 6.37 -7.37
C ILE A 27 -10.17 6.19 -6.79
N TYR A 28 -9.17 6.94 -7.25
CA TYR A 28 -7.83 6.88 -6.66
C TYR A 28 -7.85 7.30 -5.19
N PHE A 29 -8.60 8.35 -4.84
CA PHE A 29 -8.75 8.73 -3.44
C PHE A 29 -9.44 7.66 -2.59
N ALA A 30 -10.51 7.04 -3.10
CA ALA A 30 -11.17 5.93 -2.41
C ALA A 30 -10.22 4.75 -2.19
N LEU A 31 -9.40 4.40 -3.19
CA LEU A 31 -8.35 3.38 -3.05
C LEU A 31 -7.32 3.77 -1.98
N ALA A 32 -6.90 5.03 -1.93
CA ALA A 32 -6.00 5.54 -0.90
C ALA A 32 -6.59 5.33 0.51
N LEU A 33 -7.86 5.69 0.72
CA LEU A 33 -8.56 5.49 1.99
C LEU A 33 -8.65 4.00 2.37
N ILE A 34 -8.95 3.12 1.41
CA ILE A 34 -8.99 1.67 1.66
C ILE A 34 -7.61 1.16 2.11
N LEU A 35 -6.52 1.60 1.46
CA LEU A 35 -5.16 1.22 1.86
C LEU A 35 -4.81 1.72 3.26
N ILE A 36 -5.18 2.95 3.61
CA ILE A 36 -4.99 3.50 4.96
C ILE A 36 -5.77 2.67 5.98
N ALA A 37 -7.05 2.37 5.71
CA ALA A 37 -7.89 1.57 6.58
C ALA A 37 -7.31 0.16 6.80
N LEU A 38 -6.83 -0.50 5.73
CA LEU A 38 -6.13 -1.77 5.82
C LEU A 38 -4.84 -1.66 6.65
N GLY A 39 -4.05 -0.60 6.46
CA GLY A 39 -2.85 -0.33 7.25
C GLY A 39 -3.16 -0.18 8.74
N ILE A 40 -4.22 0.54 9.10
CA ILE A 40 -4.69 0.71 10.48
C ILE A 40 -5.19 -0.62 11.05
N PHE A 41 -5.99 -1.37 10.30
CA PHE A 41 -6.49 -2.68 10.72
C PHE A 41 -5.34 -3.64 11.06
N ILE A 42 -4.34 -3.72 10.18
CA ILE A 42 -3.15 -4.56 10.40
C ILE A 42 -2.32 -4.03 11.59
N LEU A 43 -2.25 -2.71 11.78
CA LEU A 43 -1.57 -2.10 12.92
C LEU A 43 -2.21 -2.52 14.25
N VAL A 44 -3.55 -2.49 14.34
CA VAL A 44 -4.29 -2.97 15.52
C VAL A 44 -4.06 -4.47 15.73
N TYR A 45 -4.15 -5.26 14.67
CA TYR A 45 -3.88 -6.71 14.76
C TYR A 45 -2.43 -7.03 15.20
N LYS A 46 -1.46 -6.22 14.75
CA LYS A 46 -0.06 -6.32 15.17
C LYS A 46 0.09 -6.04 16.67
N LEU A 47 -0.61 -5.04 17.20
CA LEU A 47 -0.56 -4.70 18.64
C LEU A 47 -1.09 -5.83 19.51
N ALA A 48 -2.09 -6.59 19.03
CA ALA A 48 -2.61 -7.77 19.72
C ALA A 48 -1.66 -8.99 19.67
N SER A 49 -0.66 -9.00 18.79
CA SER A 49 0.22 -10.17 18.63
C SER A 49 1.38 -10.16 19.63
N LYS A 50 1.53 -11.24 20.41
CA LYS A 50 2.67 -11.43 21.33
C LYS A 50 3.93 -11.97 20.65
N ASN A 51 3.82 -12.53 19.45
CA ASN A 51 4.94 -13.15 18.74
C ASN A 51 5.77 -12.09 17.99
N ARG A 52 7.06 -11.97 18.34
CA ARG A 52 8.00 -11.00 17.74
C ARG A 52 8.11 -11.15 16.22
N HIS A 53 8.26 -12.37 15.69
CA HIS A 53 8.38 -12.61 14.26
C HIS A 53 7.11 -12.19 13.50
N LYS A 54 5.93 -12.47 14.09
CA LYS A 54 4.65 -12.04 13.53
C LYS A 54 4.51 -10.52 13.52
N ARG A 55 4.94 -9.84 14.60
CA ARG A 55 4.96 -8.37 14.65
C ARG A 55 5.88 -7.75 13.59
N GLU A 56 7.09 -8.29 13.41
CA GLU A 56 8.05 -7.81 12.41
C GLU A 56 7.50 -7.97 10.97
N TYR A 57 6.84 -9.08 10.67
CA TYR A 57 6.18 -9.30 9.38
C TYR A 57 5.02 -8.33 9.16
N LEU A 58 4.11 -8.20 10.13
CA LEU A 58 2.97 -7.29 10.04
C LEU A 58 3.41 -5.82 9.94
N GLN A 59 4.49 -5.43 10.61
CA GLN A 59 5.05 -4.08 10.52
C GLN A 59 5.39 -3.70 9.07
N ARG A 60 5.92 -4.63 8.27
CA ARG A 60 6.26 -4.38 6.86
C ARG A 60 5.02 -4.06 6.05
N TRP A 61 3.93 -4.80 6.26
CA TRP A 61 2.64 -4.52 5.63
C TRP A 61 2.04 -3.21 6.08
N VAL A 62 2.07 -2.91 7.39
CA VAL A 62 1.59 -1.63 7.92
C VAL A 62 2.33 -0.46 7.27
N ASN A 63 3.66 -0.52 7.23
CA ASN A 63 4.46 0.53 6.60
C ASN A 63 4.09 0.70 5.13
N MET A 64 4.00 -0.39 4.37
CA MET A 64 3.64 -0.32 2.95
C MET A 64 2.25 0.29 2.75
N PHE A 65 1.22 -0.22 3.42
CA PHE A 65 -0.15 0.25 3.26
C PHE A 65 -0.34 1.70 3.70
N LEU A 66 0.23 2.09 4.84
CA LEU A 66 0.15 3.47 5.31
C LEU A 66 0.96 4.41 4.43
N THR A 67 2.20 4.07 4.05
CA THR A 67 3.02 4.96 3.20
C THR A 67 2.37 5.16 1.83
N ILE A 68 1.94 4.10 1.16
CA ILE A 68 1.30 4.20 -0.17
C ILE A 68 -0.06 4.90 -0.06
N GLY A 69 -0.88 4.55 0.94
CA GLY A 69 -2.18 5.18 1.17
C GLY A 69 -2.07 6.68 1.48
N ILE A 70 -1.16 7.07 2.38
CA ILE A 70 -0.92 8.47 2.73
C ILE A 70 -0.36 9.24 1.53
N LEU A 71 0.61 8.70 0.80
CA LEU A 71 1.15 9.37 -0.40
C LEU A 71 0.07 9.58 -1.47
N ALA A 72 -0.80 8.59 -1.69
CA ALA A 72 -1.91 8.73 -2.64
C ALA A 72 -2.97 9.73 -2.15
N ALA A 73 -3.23 9.82 -0.84
CA ALA A 73 -4.11 10.83 -0.27
C ALA A 73 -3.52 12.25 -0.37
N ILE A 74 -2.21 12.40 -0.10
CA ILE A 74 -1.47 13.66 -0.30
C ILE A 74 -1.56 14.09 -1.76
N TRP A 75 -1.32 13.17 -2.69
CA TRP A 75 -1.45 13.44 -4.12
C TRP A 75 -2.83 13.99 -4.50
N PHE A 76 -3.91 13.47 -3.90
CA PHE A 76 -5.26 13.99 -4.13
C PHE A 76 -5.40 15.44 -3.64
N GLY A 77 -4.80 15.79 -2.49
CA GLY A 77 -4.72 17.16 -2.01
C GLY A 77 -3.96 18.08 -2.96
N LEU A 78 -2.79 17.65 -3.44
CA LEU A 78 -1.99 18.40 -4.44
C LEU A 78 -2.77 18.62 -5.75
N ARG A 79 -3.62 17.66 -6.12
CA ARG A 79 -4.49 17.76 -7.29
C ARG A 79 -5.65 18.73 -7.09
N TYR A 80 -6.15 18.87 -5.86
CA TYR A 80 -7.12 19.89 -5.51
C TYR A 80 -6.52 21.31 -5.59
N GLU A 81 -5.28 21.48 -5.14
CA GLU A 81 -4.54 22.75 -5.21
C GLU A 81 -3.95 23.07 -6.59
N LEU A 82 -4.18 22.21 -7.60
CA LEU A 82 -3.70 22.38 -8.98
C LEU A 82 -2.18 22.58 -9.09
N ILE A 83 -1.40 22.02 -8.16
CA ILE A 83 0.07 22.15 -8.17
C ILE A 83 0.62 21.47 -9.44
N GLN A 84 1.36 22.24 -10.24
CA GLN A 84 1.83 21.80 -11.55
C GLN A 84 2.86 20.66 -11.42
N GLY A 85 2.77 19.67 -12.31
CA GLY A 85 3.66 18.51 -12.37
C GLY A 85 3.31 17.38 -11.39
N LEU A 86 3.20 17.68 -10.09
CA LEU A 86 2.94 16.67 -9.06
C LEU A 86 1.49 16.18 -9.01
N SER A 87 0.55 16.97 -9.53
CA SER A 87 -0.88 16.61 -9.58
C SER A 87 -1.23 15.66 -10.72
N ALA A 88 -0.29 15.28 -11.59
CA ALA A 88 -0.56 14.40 -12.74
C ALA A 88 -0.97 13.00 -12.28
N ARG A 89 -1.91 12.35 -13.00
CA ARG A 89 -2.40 11.00 -12.67
C ARG A 89 -1.33 9.94 -12.80
N ILE A 90 -0.33 10.20 -13.65
CA ILE A 90 0.83 9.33 -13.76
C ILE A 90 1.55 9.17 -12.41
N VAL A 91 1.59 10.21 -11.56
CA VAL A 91 2.25 10.17 -10.25
C VAL A 91 1.55 9.19 -9.32
N VAL A 92 0.22 9.24 -9.22
CA VAL A 92 -0.52 8.31 -8.36
C VAL A 92 -0.45 6.87 -8.88
N LEU A 93 -0.44 6.68 -10.21
CA LEU A 93 -0.21 5.37 -10.79
C LEU A 93 1.18 4.83 -10.43
N PHE A 94 2.22 5.67 -10.48
CA PHE A 94 3.56 5.29 -10.03
C PHE A 94 3.60 4.96 -8.54
N ILE A 95 2.90 5.71 -7.68
CA ILE A 95 2.78 5.41 -6.26
C ILE A 95 2.20 4.00 -6.06
N TYR A 96 1.10 3.66 -6.74
CA TYR A 96 0.51 2.32 -6.63
C TYR A 96 1.40 1.22 -7.20
N LEU A 97 2.06 1.48 -8.33
CA LEU A 97 2.96 0.53 -8.98
C LEU A 97 4.18 0.25 -8.08
N TRP A 98 4.72 1.28 -7.43
CA TRP A 98 5.76 1.13 -6.42
C TRP A 98 5.28 0.31 -5.22
N GLY A 99 4.04 0.54 -4.77
CA GLY A 99 3.39 -0.27 -3.74
C GLY A 99 3.31 -1.76 -4.10
N LEU A 100 2.99 -2.08 -5.35
CA LEU A 100 2.98 -3.48 -5.85
C LEU A 100 4.37 -4.11 -5.84
N VAL A 101 5.39 -3.40 -6.31
CA VAL A 101 6.78 -3.87 -6.27
C VAL A 101 7.21 -4.14 -4.82
N TRP A 102 6.87 -3.24 -3.89
CA TRP A 102 7.15 -3.43 -2.47
C TRP A 102 6.41 -4.66 -1.90
N ALA A 103 5.16 -4.88 -2.27
CA ALA A 103 4.40 -6.06 -1.84
C ALA A 103 5.11 -7.37 -2.24
N ILE A 104 5.69 -7.43 -3.45
CA ILE A 104 6.49 -8.58 -3.91
C ILE A 104 7.70 -8.81 -3.00
N PHE A 105 8.40 -7.76 -2.59
CA PHE A 105 9.51 -7.88 -1.65
C PHE A 105 9.07 -8.39 -0.27
N ILE A 106 7.89 -7.99 0.21
CA ILE A 106 7.33 -8.49 1.47
C ILE A 106 6.93 -9.96 1.35
N LEU A 107 6.33 -10.38 0.24
CA LEU A 107 6.03 -11.78 -0.07
C LEU A 107 7.30 -12.63 -0.14
N ARG A 108 8.35 -12.13 -0.79
CA ARG A 108 9.65 -12.79 -0.82
C ARG A 108 10.25 -12.93 0.58
N TYR A 109 10.11 -11.91 1.44
CA TYR A 109 10.52 -11.96 2.84
C TYR A 109 9.74 -13.01 3.64
N TYR A 110 8.43 -13.12 3.40
CA TYR A 110 7.57 -14.11 4.05
C TYR A 110 8.07 -15.54 3.78
N LEU A 111 8.34 -15.86 2.51
CA LEU A 111 8.79 -17.17 2.10
C LEU A 111 10.21 -17.49 2.61
N LYS A 112 11.14 -16.53 2.54
CA LYS A 112 12.55 -16.79 2.84
C LYS A 112 12.91 -16.71 4.32
N LYS A 113 12.28 -15.81 5.10
CA LYS A 113 12.72 -15.52 6.48
C LYS A 113 11.66 -15.82 7.52
N TYR A 114 10.40 -15.46 7.26
CA TYR A 114 9.33 -15.61 8.24
C TYR A 114 8.90 -17.07 8.43
N ARG A 115 8.67 -17.82 7.34
CA ARG A 115 8.29 -19.24 7.40
C ARG A 115 9.26 -20.11 8.22
N PRO A 116 10.59 -20.10 7.95
CA PRO A 116 11.52 -20.92 8.72
C PRO A 116 11.59 -20.49 10.20
N ALA A 117 11.67 -19.18 10.47
CA ALA A 117 11.72 -18.67 11.85
C ALA A 117 10.46 -19.00 12.67
N MET A 118 9.29 -19.03 12.03
CA MET A 118 8.05 -19.43 12.72
C MET A 118 8.05 -20.93 13.05
N ASN A 119 8.54 -21.78 12.14
CA ASN A 119 8.61 -23.22 12.38
C ASN A 119 9.60 -23.55 13.50
N GLU A 120 10.73 -22.84 13.58
CA GLU A 120 11.68 -22.96 14.70
C GLU A 120 11.06 -22.50 16.01
N TYR A 121 10.36 -21.35 16.01
CA TYR A 121 9.65 -20.86 17.19
C TYR A 121 8.61 -21.86 17.72
N ILE A 122 7.86 -22.52 16.83
CA ILE A 122 6.89 -23.56 17.23
C ILE A 122 7.60 -24.74 17.89
N LYS A 123 8.68 -25.24 17.28
CA LYS A 123 9.49 -26.34 17.85
C LYS A 123 10.07 -26.00 19.22
N ASP A 124 10.51 -24.76 19.41
CA ASP A 124 11.05 -24.31 20.70
C ASP A 124 9.97 -24.17 21.78
N GLN A 125 8.76 -23.76 21.41
CA GLN A 125 7.61 -23.72 22.32
C GLN A 125 7.16 -25.12 22.72
N GLU A 126 7.18 -26.09 21.78
CA GLU A 126 6.91 -27.49 22.09
C GLU A 126 7.94 -28.05 23.07
N LYS A 127 9.25 -27.86 22.83
CA LYS A 127 10.30 -28.32 23.75
C LYS A 127 10.13 -27.76 25.16
N LYS A 128 9.80 -26.48 25.29
CA LYS A 128 9.57 -25.82 26.59
C LYS A 128 8.30 -26.28 27.31
N LYS A 129 7.37 -26.94 26.63
CA LYS A 129 6.16 -27.50 27.24
C LYS A 129 6.40 -28.88 27.86
N TYR A 130 7.44 -29.59 27.40
CA TYR A 130 7.80 -30.94 27.84
C TYR A 130 9.04 -30.98 28.77
N MET A 131 9.59 -29.82 29.11
CA MET A 131 10.62 -29.61 30.14
C MET A 131 10.00 -28.81 31.28
#